data_AF-A0A7N0TPP9-F1
#
_entry.id   AF-A0A7N0TPP9-F1
#
_cell.length_a   1.000
_cell.length_b   1.000
_cell.length_c   1.000
_cell.angle_alpha   90.00
_cell.angle_beta   90.00
_cell.angle_gamma   90.00
#
_symmetry.space_group_name_H-M   'P 1'
#
loop_
_entity.id
_entity.type
_entity.pdbx_description
1 polymer ?
#
loop_
_entity_poly.entity_id
_entity_poly.type
_entity_poly.pdbx_seq_one_letter_code
_entity_poly.pdbx_strand_id
1 'polypeptide(L)'
;MMALDYMIQLAEKDADDQRKSLLEVIKETVLSHLTKKCPPHVQVVGLLCRTPDKESRQELLRRVAGGGGVFKSDNGTKVQLPGANLNDIANQADDLLETMETRPAIPDRKLLARLVLVREEARNMMGGGILDERNDHGFSTLPESEVNFLTKLVALKPGKTVQEMIRNVMLGKDEGADHSENDDKDVAGGITGRPSVSGRRPNPVRPGMFLETVSKVLGGIYEGNVSGITAQHLEWVHQKTLQILQEIAF
;
A
#
# COMPACT_ATOMS: atom_id res chain seq x y z
N MET A 1 10.10 -7.75 -20.26
CA MET A 1 8.69 -7.98 -19.88
C MET A 1 7.74 -7.28 -20.82
N MET A 2 7.76 -5.94 -20.94
CA MET A 2 6.87 -5.21 -21.87
C MET A 2 6.90 -5.72 -23.32
N ALA A 3 8.07 -6.12 -23.83
CA ALA A 3 8.17 -6.73 -25.17
C ALA A 3 7.42 -8.07 -25.29
N LEU A 4 7.46 -8.92 -24.25
CA LEU A 4 6.71 -10.18 -24.23
C LEU A 4 5.21 -9.92 -24.16
N ASP A 5 4.78 -8.94 -23.35
CA ASP A 5 3.37 -8.54 -23.25
C ASP A 5 2.84 -8.01 -24.58
N TYR A 6 3.63 -7.20 -25.27
CA TYR A 6 3.29 -6.73 -26.62
C TYR A 6 3.17 -7.87 -27.63
N MET A 7 4.10 -8.83 -27.60
CA MET A 7 4.06 -10.00 -28.50
C MET A 7 2.85 -10.91 -28.21
N ILE A 8 2.45 -11.06 -26.94
CA ILE A 8 1.24 -11.80 -26.55
C ILE A 8 -0.02 -11.09 -27.09
N GLN A 9 -0.11 -9.77 -26.93
CA GLN A 9 -1.22 -8.97 -27.47
C GLN A 9 -1.29 -9.06 -29.01
N LEU A 10 -0.15 -9.12 -29.69
CA LEU A 10 -0.10 -9.30 -31.13
C LEU A 10 -0.55 -10.71 -31.55
N ALA A 11 -0.15 -11.76 -30.83
CA ALA A 11 -0.64 -13.12 -31.04
C ALA A 11 -2.15 -13.25 -30.84
N GLU A 12 -2.71 -12.55 -29.86
CA GLU A 12 -4.16 -12.49 -29.64
C GLU A 12 -4.90 -11.77 -30.77
N LYS A 13 -4.35 -10.67 -31.30
CA LYS A 13 -4.91 -9.96 -32.46
C LYS A 13 -4.87 -10.79 -33.74
N ASP A 14 -3.82 -11.59 -33.92
CA ASP A 14 -3.63 -12.44 -35.09
C ASP A 14 -4.41 -13.78 -34.98
N ALA A 15 -5.17 -13.99 -33.89
CA ALA A 15 -5.88 -15.24 -33.58
C ALA A 15 -4.99 -16.49 -33.61
N ASP A 16 -3.71 -16.34 -33.23
CA ASP A 16 -2.72 -17.41 -33.16
C ASP A 16 -2.59 -17.93 -31.73
N ASP A 17 -3.49 -18.84 -31.35
CA ASP A 17 -3.56 -19.43 -30.00
C ASP A 17 -2.31 -20.25 -29.63
N GLN A 18 -1.64 -20.84 -30.62
CA GLN A 18 -0.41 -21.60 -30.38
C GLN A 18 0.74 -20.66 -30.02
N ARG A 19 0.90 -19.55 -30.76
CA ARG A 19 1.92 -18.54 -30.45
C ARG A 19 1.63 -17.85 -29.13
N LYS A 20 0.37 -17.55 -28.83
CA LYS A 20 -0.06 -16.98 -27.56
C LYS A 20 0.31 -17.87 -26.38
N SER A 21 -0.09 -19.15 -26.41
CA SER A 21 0.19 -20.09 -25.31
C SER A 21 1.68 -20.30 -25.08
N LEU A 22 2.49 -20.40 -26.14
CA LEU A 22 3.95 -20.50 -26.01
C LEU A 22 4.57 -19.26 -25.36
N LEU A 23 4.14 -18.06 -25.76
CA LEU A 23 4.65 -16.80 -25.19
C LEU A 23 4.24 -16.62 -23.73
N GLU A 24 3.04 -17.05 -23.35
CA GLU A 24 2.59 -17.06 -21.95
C GLU A 24 3.46 -17.98 -21.09
N VAL A 25 3.74 -19.21 -21.58
CA VAL A 25 4.65 -20.14 -20.89
C VAL A 25 6.05 -19.56 -20.77
N ILE A 26 6.61 -18.97 -21.84
CA ILE A 26 7.93 -18.32 -21.79
C ILE A 26 7.93 -17.19 -20.76
N LYS A 27 6.90 -16.35 -20.76
CA LYS A 27 6.75 -15.24 -19.80
C LYS A 27 6.73 -15.76 -18.36
N GLU A 28 5.94 -16.79 -18.07
CA GLU A 28 5.87 -17.40 -16.74
C GLU A 28 7.21 -18.02 -16.33
N THR A 29 7.88 -18.72 -17.25
CA THR A 29 9.17 -19.37 -16.98
C THR A 29 10.26 -18.34 -16.67
N VAL A 30 10.31 -17.25 -17.45
CA VAL A 30 11.26 -16.14 -17.22
C VAL A 30 10.95 -15.45 -15.88
N LEU A 31 9.69 -15.18 -15.58
CA LEU A 31 9.28 -14.57 -14.30
C LEU A 31 9.65 -15.46 -13.11
N SER A 32 9.43 -16.77 -13.21
CA SER A 32 9.83 -17.74 -12.18
C SER A 32 11.35 -17.74 -11.97
N HIS A 33 12.12 -17.71 -13.05
CA HIS A 33 13.58 -17.66 -12.96
C HIS A 33 14.11 -16.35 -12.35
N LEU A 34 13.51 -15.21 -12.72
CA LEU A 34 13.86 -13.91 -12.14
C LEU A 34 13.48 -13.85 -10.65
N THR A 35 12.28 -14.33 -10.28
CA THR A 35 11.81 -14.33 -8.89
C THR A 35 12.76 -15.11 -8.00
N LYS A 36 13.25 -16.28 -8.43
CA LYS A 36 14.22 -17.09 -7.68
C LYS A 36 15.56 -16.40 -7.44
N LYS A 37 15.94 -15.44 -8.28
CA LYS A 37 17.19 -14.67 -8.16
C LYS A 37 17.03 -13.40 -7.32
N CYS A 38 15.80 -12.98 -7.02
CA CYS A 38 15.56 -11.83 -6.17
C CYS A 38 16.00 -12.12 -4.72
N PRO A 39 16.34 -11.08 -3.93
CA PRO A 39 16.58 -11.25 -2.50
C PRO A 39 15.37 -11.88 -1.77
N PRO A 40 15.59 -12.59 -0.64
CA PRO A 40 14.53 -13.25 0.13
C PRO A 40 13.33 -12.34 0.46
N HIS A 41 13.57 -11.13 0.98
CA HIS A 41 12.51 -10.19 1.36
C HIS A 41 11.63 -9.77 0.16
N VAL A 42 12.23 -9.56 -1.02
CA VAL A 42 11.48 -9.24 -2.26
C VAL A 42 10.57 -10.40 -2.67
N GLN A 43 11.07 -11.63 -2.59
CA GLN A 43 10.28 -12.83 -2.90
C GLN A 43 9.08 -12.97 -1.95
N VAL A 44 9.30 -12.70 -0.66
CA VAL A 44 8.25 -12.77 0.38
C VAL A 44 7.18 -11.70 0.15
N VAL A 45 7.55 -10.45 -0.12
CA VAL A 45 6.57 -9.39 -0.42
C VAL A 45 5.70 -9.80 -1.62
N GLY A 46 6.30 -10.36 -2.67
CA GLY A 46 5.58 -10.88 -3.83
C GLY A 46 4.62 -12.03 -3.50
N LEU A 47 4.99 -12.92 -2.58
CA LEU A 47 4.13 -14.00 -2.09
C LEU A 47 2.95 -13.45 -1.29
N LEU A 48 3.22 -12.55 -0.33
CA LEU A 48 2.19 -11.98 0.55
C LEU A 48 1.15 -11.16 -0.23
N CYS A 49 1.57 -10.44 -1.28
CA CYS A 49 0.65 -9.73 -2.17
C CYS A 49 -0.32 -10.65 -2.92
N ARG A 50 -0.03 -11.96 -3.01
CA ARG A 50 -0.91 -12.96 -3.65
C ARG A 50 -1.76 -13.73 -2.64
N THR A 51 -1.57 -13.51 -1.34
CA THR A 51 -2.29 -14.22 -0.28
C THR A 51 -3.46 -13.35 0.21
N PRO A 52 -4.71 -13.69 -0.11
CA PRO A 52 -5.88 -12.84 0.19
C PRO A 52 -6.24 -12.83 1.67
N ASP A 53 -6.14 -13.98 2.32
CA ASP A 53 -6.53 -14.15 3.71
C ASP A 53 -5.47 -13.62 4.68
N LYS A 54 -5.92 -12.86 5.68
CA LYS A 54 -5.05 -12.20 6.67
C LYS A 54 -4.35 -13.22 7.57
N GLU A 55 -5.07 -14.21 8.07
CA GLU A 55 -4.50 -15.24 8.95
C GLU A 55 -3.43 -16.05 8.21
N SER A 56 -3.72 -16.39 6.95
CA SER A 56 -2.74 -17.02 6.05
C SER A 56 -1.49 -16.17 5.84
N ARG A 57 -1.62 -14.84 5.64
CA ARG A 57 -0.46 -13.94 5.54
C ARG A 57 0.35 -13.87 6.82
N GLN A 58 -0.29 -13.80 7.98
CA GLN A 58 0.40 -13.79 9.27
C GLN A 58 1.15 -15.09 9.53
N GLU A 59 0.55 -16.24 9.21
CA GLU A 59 1.21 -17.53 9.32
C GLU A 59 2.42 -17.64 8.37
N LEU A 60 2.30 -17.12 7.14
CA LEU A 60 3.43 -17.02 6.21
C LEU A 60 4.55 -16.14 6.79
N LEU A 61 4.22 -14.97 7.32
CA LEU A 61 5.19 -14.08 7.96
C LEU A 61 5.89 -14.75 9.15
N ARG A 62 5.17 -15.51 9.99
CA ARG A 62 5.76 -16.27 11.11
C ARG A 62 6.76 -17.30 10.62
N ARG A 63 6.42 -18.04 9.57
CA ARG A 63 7.30 -19.07 8.98
C ARG A 63 8.54 -18.47 8.34
N VAL A 64 8.38 -17.35 7.63
CA VAL A 64 9.49 -16.62 7.01
C VAL A 64 10.45 -16.08 8.08
N ALA A 65 9.91 -15.48 9.15
CA ALA A 65 10.70 -14.98 10.28
C ALA A 65 11.41 -16.12 11.05
N GLY A 66 10.81 -17.30 11.10
CA GLY A 66 11.39 -18.52 11.69
C GLY A 66 12.50 -19.18 10.87
N GLY A 67 12.95 -18.57 9.77
CA GLY A 67 14.03 -19.09 8.91
C GLY A 67 13.57 -19.73 7.60
N GLY A 68 12.26 -19.70 7.30
CA GLY A 68 11.70 -20.27 6.08
C GLY A 68 11.69 -21.80 6.07
N GLY A 69 11.69 -22.39 4.87
CA GLY A 69 11.72 -23.85 4.69
C GLY A 69 10.77 -24.38 3.62
N VAL A 70 10.71 -25.70 3.46
CA VAL A 70 9.81 -26.36 2.51
C VAL A 70 8.53 -26.77 3.24
N PHE A 71 7.41 -26.19 2.85
CA PHE A 71 6.10 -26.46 3.43
C PHE A 71 5.21 -27.19 2.44
N LYS A 72 4.40 -28.12 2.93
CA LYS A 72 3.31 -28.69 2.14
C LYS A 72 2.11 -27.76 2.29
N SER A 73 1.64 -27.21 1.19
CA SER A 73 0.30 -26.61 1.12
C SER A 73 -0.75 -27.72 1.28
N ASP A 74 -1.98 -27.34 1.64
CA ASP A 74 -3.12 -28.25 1.80
C ASP A 74 -3.36 -29.11 0.55
N ASN A 75 -2.97 -28.62 -0.63
CA ASN A 75 -3.03 -29.32 -1.91
C ASN A 75 -1.83 -30.27 -2.16
N GLY A 76 -1.02 -30.57 -1.15
CA GLY A 76 0.17 -31.43 -1.23
C GLY A 76 1.35 -30.83 -2.00
N THR A 77 1.22 -29.60 -2.51
CA THR A 77 2.28 -28.91 -3.24
C THR A 77 3.36 -28.42 -2.28
N LYS A 78 4.62 -28.78 -2.56
CA LYS A 78 5.78 -28.31 -1.77
C LYS A 78 6.12 -26.88 -2.19
N VAL A 79 5.90 -25.93 -1.30
CA VAL A 79 6.28 -24.52 -1.47
C VAL A 79 7.55 -24.27 -0.67
N GLN A 80 8.60 -23.80 -1.34
CA GLN A 80 9.81 -23.34 -0.67
C GLN A 80 9.62 -21.88 -0.26
N LEU A 81 9.58 -21.63 1.03
CA LEU A 81 9.54 -20.29 1.60
C LEU A 81 10.97 -19.84 1.93
N PRO A 82 11.40 -18.68 1.42
CA PRO A 82 12.67 -18.10 1.81
C PRO A 82 12.59 -17.56 3.25
N GLY A 83 13.70 -17.59 3.99
CA GLY A 83 13.81 -16.93 5.29
C GLY A 83 14.17 -15.46 5.12
N ALA A 84 13.49 -14.55 5.83
CA ALA A 84 13.74 -13.12 5.78
C ALA A 84 13.35 -12.44 7.11
N ASN A 85 14.02 -11.34 7.44
CA ASN A 85 13.69 -10.54 8.62
C ASN A 85 12.40 -9.74 8.38
N LEU A 86 11.52 -9.67 9.38
CA LEU A 86 10.29 -8.86 9.31
C LEU A 86 10.57 -7.38 9.03
N ASN A 87 11.67 -6.84 9.56
CA ASN A 87 12.09 -5.47 9.31
C ASN A 87 12.45 -5.25 7.84
N ASP A 88 13.21 -6.18 7.24
CA ASP A 88 13.58 -6.10 5.82
C ASP A 88 12.35 -6.24 4.91
N ILE A 89 11.37 -7.05 5.30
CA ILE A 89 10.10 -7.20 4.57
C ILE A 89 9.29 -5.91 4.65
N ALA A 90 9.16 -5.33 5.85
CA ALA A 90 8.44 -4.08 6.07
C ALA A 90 9.08 -2.93 5.29
N ASN A 91 10.40 -2.78 5.36
CA ASN A 91 11.15 -1.77 4.62
C ASN A 91 11.03 -1.99 3.11
N GLN A 92 11.14 -3.24 2.63
CA GLN A 92 10.99 -3.52 1.21
C GLN A 92 9.59 -3.19 0.69
N ALA A 93 8.54 -3.51 1.46
CA ALA A 93 7.17 -3.16 1.09
C ALA A 93 6.97 -1.64 1.08
N ASP A 94 7.62 -0.95 2.02
CA ASP A 94 7.57 0.50 2.11
C ASP A 94 8.30 1.21 0.97
N ASP A 95 9.53 0.79 0.61
CA ASP A 95 10.27 1.34 -0.54
C ASP A 95 9.46 1.25 -1.85
N LEU A 96 8.75 0.13 -2.03
CA LEU A 96 7.89 -0.10 -3.19
C LEU A 96 6.65 0.81 -3.15
N LEU A 97 6.09 1.01 -1.97
CA LEU A 97 4.95 1.89 -1.72
C LEU A 97 5.35 3.35 -1.96
N GLU A 98 6.47 3.82 -1.43
CA GLU A 98 6.98 5.18 -1.66
C GLU A 98 7.17 5.43 -3.17
N THR A 99 7.77 4.47 -3.87
CA THR A 99 7.95 4.53 -5.33
C THR A 99 6.63 4.60 -6.10
N MET A 100 5.53 4.07 -5.56
CA MET A 100 4.20 4.15 -6.15
C MET A 100 3.48 5.45 -5.77
N GLU A 101 3.58 5.90 -4.53
CA GLU A 101 2.87 7.05 -3.98
C GLU A 101 3.49 8.40 -4.38
N THR A 102 4.79 8.42 -4.68
CA THR A 102 5.49 9.60 -5.24
C THR A 102 5.11 9.91 -6.69
N ARG A 103 4.45 8.97 -7.39
CA ARG A 103 3.98 9.18 -8.76
C ARG A 103 2.75 10.08 -8.79
N PRO A 104 2.59 10.91 -9.85
CA PRO A 104 1.40 11.76 -10.01
C PRO A 104 0.11 10.94 -10.13
N ALA A 105 0.19 9.77 -10.77
CA ALA A 105 -0.93 8.84 -10.90
C ALA A 105 -0.52 7.44 -10.42
N ILE A 106 -1.40 6.78 -9.66
CA ILE A 106 -1.17 5.42 -9.17
C ILE A 106 -1.48 4.42 -10.29
N PRO A 107 -0.54 3.56 -10.68
CA PRO A 107 -0.75 2.60 -11.77
C PRO A 107 -1.70 1.45 -11.40
N ASP A 108 -1.63 0.95 -10.17
CA ASP A 108 -2.48 -0.15 -9.68
C ASP A 108 -2.82 0.05 -8.19
N ARG A 109 -4.08 0.42 -7.92
CA ARG A 109 -4.57 0.64 -6.56
C ARG A 109 -4.77 -0.66 -5.77
N LYS A 110 -5.02 -1.79 -6.44
CA LYS A 110 -5.11 -3.08 -5.76
C LYS A 110 -3.74 -3.52 -5.26
N LEU A 111 -2.71 -3.35 -6.09
CA LEU A 111 -1.33 -3.60 -5.68
C LEU A 111 -0.91 -2.66 -4.54
N LEU A 112 -1.25 -1.37 -4.63
CA LEU A 112 -0.97 -0.41 -3.56
C LEU A 112 -1.60 -0.85 -2.23
N ALA A 113 -2.89 -1.21 -2.24
CA ALA A 113 -3.57 -1.71 -1.05
C ALA A 113 -2.90 -2.96 -0.48
N ARG A 114 -2.47 -3.90 -1.33
CA ARG A 114 -1.73 -5.11 -0.90
C ARG A 114 -0.40 -4.76 -0.24
N LEU A 115 0.37 -3.85 -0.82
CA LEU A 115 1.65 -3.41 -0.26
C LEU A 115 1.48 -2.75 1.10
N VAL A 116 0.47 -1.88 1.25
CA VAL A 116 0.12 -1.26 2.54
C VAL A 116 -0.18 -2.35 3.57
N LEU A 117 -1.05 -3.32 3.25
CA LEU A 117 -1.39 -4.40 4.18
C LEU A 117 -0.17 -5.22 4.59
N VAL A 118 0.70 -5.57 3.63
CA VAL A 118 1.93 -6.31 3.90
C VAL A 118 2.85 -5.54 4.84
N ARG A 119 3.06 -4.25 4.59
CA ARG A 119 3.86 -3.36 5.44
C ARG A 119 3.31 -3.32 6.86
N GLU A 120 2.02 -3.04 7.01
CA GLU A 120 1.39 -2.89 8.33
C GLU A 120 1.33 -4.23 9.09
N GLU A 121 1.13 -5.36 8.42
CA GLU A 121 1.16 -6.68 9.06
C GLU A 121 2.57 -7.08 9.52
N ALA A 122 3.60 -6.81 8.70
CA ALA A 122 4.98 -7.05 9.08
C ALA A 122 5.37 -6.20 10.30
N ARG A 123 5.01 -4.92 10.31
CA ARG A 123 5.21 -4.00 11.46
C ARG A 123 4.51 -4.47 12.73
N ASN A 124 3.23 -4.84 12.62
CA ASN A 124 2.45 -5.35 13.75
C ASN A 124 3.07 -6.62 14.36
N MET A 125 3.68 -7.49 13.55
CA MET A 125 4.35 -8.70 14.04
C MET A 125 5.68 -8.45 14.75
N MET A 126 6.29 -7.28 14.58
CA MET A 126 7.54 -6.91 15.27
C MET A 126 7.32 -6.42 16.72
N GLY A 127 6.07 -6.33 17.18
CA GLY A 127 5.71 -6.12 18.59
C GLY A 127 5.77 -4.68 19.10
N GLY A 128 6.22 -3.70 18.31
CA GLY A 128 6.20 -2.27 18.72
C GLY A 128 4.91 -1.53 18.39
N GLY A 129 3.98 -2.16 17.67
CA GLY A 129 2.69 -1.59 17.34
C GLY A 129 2.78 -0.36 16.42
N ILE A 130 1.73 0.47 16.47
CA ILE A 130 1.58 1.64 15.58
C ILE A 130 2.60 2.76 15.87
N LEU A 131 3.11 2.84 17.10
CA LEU A 131 4.04 3.88 17.58
C LEU A 131 5.49 3.42 17.62
N ASP A 132 5.82 2.29 17.00
CA ASP A 132 7.20 1.81 16.93
C ASP A 132 8.08 2.84 16.21
N GLU A 133 9.17 3.28 16.85
CA GLU A 133 10.11 4.26 16.30
C GLU A 133 10.71 3.78 14.96
N ARG A 134 10.80 2.47 14.74
CA ARG A 134 11.25 1.88 13.47
C ARG A 134 10.32 2.18 12.30
N ASN A 135 9.09 2.61 12.55
CA ASN A 135 8.11 2.98 11.53
C ASN A 135 8.25 4.43 11.07
N ASP A 136 9.12 5.24 11.69
CA ASP A 136 9.28 6.64 11.33
C ASP A 136 10.18 6.82 10.09
N HIS A 137 9.63 7.41 9.03
CA HIS A 137 10.36 7.78 7.81
C HIS A 137 11.18 9.08 7.96
N GLY A 138 11.20 9.68 9.15
CA GLY A 138 11.98 10.89 9.41
C GLY A 138 11.39 12.15 8.78
N PHE A 139 10.13 12.13 8.33
CA PHE A 139 9.46 13.36 7.89
C PHE A 139 9.35 14.35 9.07
N SER A 140 10.10 15.44 8.97
CA SER A 140 10.05 16.56 9.92
C SER A 140 8.78 17.39 9.80
N THR A 141 8.10 17.31 8.66
CA THR A 141 6.83 18.01 8.39
C THR A 141 5.82 17.04 7.79
N LEU A 142 4.62 17.01 8.35
CA LEU A 142 3.53 16.18 7.84
C LEU A 142 3.01 16.73 6.49
N PRO A 143 2.69 15.85 5.53
CA PRO A 143 2.07 16.26 4.27
C PRO A 143 0.75 17.03 4.46
N GLU A 144 0.59 18.14 3.74
CA GLU A 144 -0.56 19.04 3.89
C GLU A 144 -1.89 18.38 3.50
N SER A 145 -1.89 17.57 2.43
CA SER A 145 -3.04 16.82 1.93
C SER A 145 -3.62 15.87 2.98
N GLU A 146 -2.76 15.07 3.59
CA GLU A 146 -3.10 14.08 4.61
C GLU A 146 -3.60 14.75 5.89
N VAL A 147 -2.94 15.83 6.33
CA VAL A 147 -3.37 16.60 7.52
C VAL A 147 -4.72 17.27 7.30
N ASN A 148 -4.95 17.87 6.13
CA ASN A 148 -6.23 18.47 5.77
C ASN A 148 -7.35 17.43 5.76
N PHE A 149 -7.11 16.26 5.15
CA PHE A 149 -8.09 15.17 5.15
C PHE A 149 -8.36 14.65 6.56
N LEU A 150 -7.32 14.44 7.36
CA LEU A 150 -7.45 13.99 8.74
C LEU A 150 -8.27 14.97 9.59
N THR A 151 -8.05 16.28 9.40
CA THR A 151 -8.82 17.33 10.08
C THR A 151 -10.31 17.26 9.73
N LYS A 152 -10.65 16.96 8.47
CA LYS A 152 -12.06 16.74 8.05
C LYS A 152 -12.65 15.50 8.73
N LEU A 153 -11.88 14.41 8.86
CA LEU A 153 -12.38 13.18 9.49
C LEU A 153 -12.65 13.39 11.00
N VAL A 154 -11.72 14.03 11.71
CA VAL A 154 -11.82 14.28 13.16
C VAL A 154 -12.96 15.25 13.50
N ALA A 155 -13.31 16.16 12.58
CA ALA A 155 -14.46 17.06 12.74
C ALA A 155 -15.81 16.34 12.72
N LEU A 156 -15.86 15.11 12.19
CA LEU A 156 -17.06 14.28 12.12
C LEU A 156 -17.07 13.24 13.25
N LYS A 157 -18.23 12.65 13.54
CA LYS A 157 -18.30 11.51 14.47
C LYS A 157 -17.95 10.21 13.72
N PRO A 158 -17.24 9.25 14.35
CA PRO A 158 -17.01 7.93 13.76
C PRO A 158 -18.32 7.29 13.32
N GLY A 159 -18.37 6.82 12.07
CA GLY A 159 -19.60 6.28 11.50
C GLY A 159 -19.51 6.01 10.00
N LYS A 160 -20.67 5.74 9.38
CA LYS A 160 -20.77 5.36 7.97
C LYS A 160 -20.25 6.45 7.04
N THR A 161 -20.52 7.72 7.34
CA THR A 161 -20.05 8.86 6.54
C THR A 161 -18.52 8.92 6.48
N VAL A 162 -17.85 8.82 7.64
CA VAL A 162 -16.38 8.81 7.71
C VAL A 162 -15.82 7.57 7.00
N GLN A 163 -16.46 6.41 7.17
CA GLN A 163 -16.05 5.19 6.47
C GLN A 163 -16.14 5.32 4.95
N GLU A 164 -17.20 5.96 4.44
CA GLU A 164 -17.40 6.20 3.01
C GLU A 164 -16.39 7.21 2.45
N MET A 165 -16.08 8.28 3.22
CA MET A 165 -15.02 9.23 2.86
C MET A 165 -13.66 8.53 2.76
N ILE A 166 -13.28 7.71 3.75
CA ILE A 166 -12.04 6.93 3.70
C ILE A 166 -12.06 6.00 2.47
N ARG A 167 -13.16 5.30 2.23
CA ARG A 167 -13.28 4.39 1.07
C ARG A 167 -13.10 5.12 -0.26
N ASN A 168 -13.73 6.27 -0.42
CA ASN A 168 -13.61 7.07 -1.65
C ASN A 168 -12.15 7.48 -1.90
N VAL A 169 -11.47 8.00 -0.87
CA VAL A 169 -10.06 8.40 -0.97
C VAL A 169 -9.16 7.20 -1.33
N MET A 170 -9.33 6.06 -0.64
CA MET A 170 -8.53 4.86 -0.94
C MET A 170 -8.75 4.35 -2.38
N LEU A 171 -9.97 4.48 -2.91
CA LEU A 171 -10.32 4.14 -4.31
C LEU A 171 -9.84 5.17 -5.33
N GLY A 172 -9.37 6.33 -4.91
CA GLY A 172 -8.92 7.39 -5.82
C GLY A 172 -9.98 8.36 -6.25
N LYS A 173 -10.95 8.59 -5.39
CA LYS A 173 -11.98 9.61 -5.55
C LYS A 173 -11.73 10.72 -4.54
N ASP A 174 -12.39 11.86 -4.75
CA ASP A 174 -12.35 13.00 -3.85
C ASP A 174 -10.88 13.43 -3.56
N GLU A 175 -10.47 13.50 -2.29
CA GLU A 175 -9.11 13.89 -1.89
C GLU A 175 -8.01 12.91 -2.34
N GLY A 176 -8.37 11.70 -2.80
CA GLY A 176 -7.44 10.70 -3.33
C GLY A 176 -7.34 10.67 -4.86
N ALA A 177 -8.09 11.54 -5.55
CA ALA A 177 -8.14 11.59 -7.02
C ALA A 177 -6.83 12.08 -7.62
N ASP A 178 -6.35 11.35 -8.63
CA ASP A 178 -5.14 11.73 -9.36
C ASP A 178 -5.39 13.00 -10.17
N HIS A 179 -4.43 13.93 -10.17
CA HIS A 179 -4.53 15.13 -11.00
C HIS A 179 -4.48 14.72 -12.46
N SER A 180 -5.44 15.19 -13.27
CA SER A 180 -5.36 14.97 -14.71
C SER A 180 -4.35 15.95 -15.31
N GLU A 181 -3.58 15.54 -16.33
CA GLU A 181 -2.61 16.43 -17.02
C GLU A 181 -3.28 17.68 -17.66
N ASN A 182 -4.61 17.70 -17.73
CA ASN A 182 -5.39 18.86 -18.21
C ASN A 182 -5.72 19.89 -17.11
N ASP A 183 -5.53 19.56 -15.83
CA ASP A 183 -5.83 20.48 -14.72
C ASP A 183 -4.78 21.61 -14.58
N ASP A 184 -3.67 21.53 -15.32
CA ASP A 184 -2.63 22.58 -15.35
C ASP A 184 -3.04 23.82 -16.16
N LYS A 185 -4.18 23.79 -16.89
CA LYS A 185 -4.64 24.92 -17.72
C LYS A 185 -5.81 25.71 -17.15
N ASP A 186 -6.51 25.21 -16.14
CA ASP A 186 -7.75 25.81 -15.65
C ASP A 186 -7.72 26.15 -14.15
N VAL A 187 -6.85 27.05 -13.69
CA VAL A 187 -7.16 27.90 -12.52
C VAL A 187 -6.51 29.28 -12.61
N ALA A 188 -7.03 30.10 -13.52
CA ALA A 188 -7.15 31.53 -13.26
C ALA A 188 -8.59 31.81 -12.81
N GLY A 189 -8.87 31.65 -11.51
CA GLY A 189 -10.17 32.04 -10.93
C GLY A 189 -10.74 31.05 -9.95
N GLY A 190 -10.57 31.31 -8.65
CA GLY A 190 -11.16 30.51 -7.59
C GLY A 190 -10.61 30.89 -6.22
N ILE A 191 -11.15 31.96 -5.63
CA ILE A 191 -10.86 32.40 -4.27
C ILE A 191 -11.35 31.33 -3.30
N THR A 192 -10.44 30.49 -2.76
CA THR A 192 -10.46 29.89 -1.40
C THR A 192 -9.30 28.92 -1.25
N GLY A 193 -8.25 29.31 -0.52
CA GLY A 193 -7.13 28.43 -0.17
C GLY A 193 -5.81 29.21 -0.20
N ARG A 194 -5.07 29.20 0.92
CA ARG A 194 -3.74 29.81 0.99
C ARG A 194 -2.85 29.27 -0.15
N PRO A 195 -2.05 30.11 -0.81
CA PRO A 195 -1.14 29.65 -1.84
C PRO A 195 -0.11 28.69 -1.22
N SER A 196 0.03 27.50 -1.80
CA SER A 196 1.18 26.62 -1.57
C SER A 196 2.45 27.44 -1.81
N VAL A 197 3.33 27.47 -0.81
CA VAL A 197 4.60 28.23 -0.83
C VAL A 197 5.54 27.77 -1.97
N SER A 198 5.24 26.62 -2.60
CA SER A 198 6.02 26.08 -3.73
C SER A 198 5.34 26.21 -5.11
N GLY A 199 4.11 26.73 -5.20
CA GLY A 199 3.36 26.81 -6.45
C GLY A 199 2.93 25.45 -7.05
N ARG A 200 3.39 24.32 -6.50
CA ARG A 200 2.87 22.98 -6.83
C ARG A 200 1.68 22.64 -5.93
N ARG A 201 0.61 22.10 -6.52
CA ARG A 201 -0.48 21.47 -5.77
C ARG A 201 0.09 20.30 -4.95
N PRO A 202 -0.35 20.11 -3.70
CA PRO A 202 0.04 18.93 -2.93
C PRO A 202 -0.44 17.66 -3.65
N ASN A 203 0.29 16.57 -3.44
CA ASN A 203 -0.12 15.27 -3.95
C ASN A 203 -1.50 14.88 -3.37
N PRO A 204 -2.31 14.11 -4.10
CA PRO A 204 -3.53 13.55 -3.55
C PRO A 204 -3.23 12.68 -2.33
N VAL A 205 -4.19 12.52 -1.44
CA VAL A 205 -4.04 11.68 -0.24
C VAL A 205 -3.75 10.24 -0.66
N ARG A 206 -2.62 9.70 -0.18
CA ARG A 206 -2.21 8.32 -0.49
C ARG A 206 -2.36 7.40 0.72
N PRO A 207 -2.80 6.13 0.54
CA PRO A 207 -3.06 5.22 1.66
C PRO A 207 -1.90 5.05 2.65
N GLY A 208 -0.68 4.90 2.14
CA GLY A 208 0.51 4.66 2.95
C GLY A 208 0.95 5.90 3.71
N MET A 209 1.08 7.04 3.02
CA MET A 209 1.34 8.35 3.64
C MET A 209 0.25 8.76 4.64
N PHE A 210 -1.02 8.44 4.34
CA PHE A 210 -2.14 8.74 5.23
C PHE A 210 -2.04 7.95 6.53
N LEU A 211 -1.80 6.64 6.47
CA LEU A 211 -1.62 5.81 7.66
C LEU A 211 -0.42 6.26 8.48
N GLU A 212 0.68 6.65 7.84
CA GLU A 212 1.84 7.21 8.55
C GLU A 212 1.49 8.52 9.25
N THR A 213 0.77 9.43 8.58
CA THR A 213 0.32 10.70 9.16
C THR A 213 -0.59 10.46 10.36
N VAL A 214 -1.51 9.49 10.28
CA VAL A 214 -2.35 9.08 11.41
C VAL A 214 -1.49 8.57 12.57
N SER A 215 -0.51 7.72 12.31
CA SER A 215 0.41 7.18 13.34
C SER A 215 1.23 8.27 14.03
N LYS A 216 1.75 9.24 13.26
CA LYS A 216 2.52 10.38 13.81
C LYS A 216 1.68 11.30 14.69
N VAL A 217 0.46 11.62 14.24
CA VAL A 217 -0.47 12.43 15.03
C VAL A 217 -0.88 11.68 16.31
N LEU A 218 -1.13 10.37 16.23
CA LEU A 218 -1.37 9.52 17.40
C LEU A 218 -0.18 9.56 18.38
N GLY A 219 1.05 9.39 17.89
CA GLY A 219 2.27 9.47 18.70
C GLY A 219 2.38 10.81 19.44
N GLY A 220 2.20 11.93 18.73
CA GLY A 220 2.21 13.26 19.34
C GLY A 220 1.10 13.48 20.39
N ILE A 221 -0.09 12.90 20.18
CA ILE A 221 -1.19 12.97 21.16
C ILE A 221 -0.83 12.19 22.45
N TYR A 222 -0.23 11.00 22.29
CA TYR A 222 0.21 10.18 23.40
C TYR A 222 1.38 10.80 24.18
N GLU A 223 2.37 11.37 23.49
CA GLU A 223 3.48 12.11 24.11
C GLU A 223 3.01 13.38 24.82
N GLY A 224 2.05 14.10 24.21
CA GLY A 224 1.44 15.30 24.78
C GLY A 224 0.50 15.03 25.96
N ASN A 225 0.31 13.77 26.35
CA ASN A 225 -0.59 13.33 27.43
C ASN A 225 -2.07 13.77 27.24
N VAL A 226 -2.47 14.09 26.01
CA VAL A 226 -3.83 14.51 25.64
C VAL A 226 -4.66 13.26 25.32
N SER A 227 -4.75 12.33 26.27
CA SER A 227 -5.58 11.14 26.12
C SER A 227 -7.06 11.53 26.11
N GLY A 228 -7.78 11.22 25.03
CA GLY A 228 -9.18 11.61 24.85
C GLY A 228 -9.86 10.98 23.64
N ILE A 229 -11.11 11.40 23.38
CA ILE A 229 -11.98 10.93 22.28
C ILE A 229 -11.26 10.98 20.92
N THR A 230 -10.34 11.93 20.74
CA THR A 230 -9.55 12.11 19.52
C THR A 230 -8.57 10.95 19.27
N ALA A 231 -7.89 10.41 20.29
CA ALA A 231 -6.98 9.28 20.12
C ALA A 231 -7.73 8.01 19.70
N GLN A 232 -8.84 7.70 20.38
CA GLN A 232 -9.70 6.56 20.03
C GLN A 232 -10.31 6.71 18.63
N HIS A 233 -10.67 7.94 18.24
CA HIS A 233 -11.13 8.23 16.88
C HIS A 233 -10.03 7.87 15.86
N LEU A 234 -8.80 8.33 16.08
CA LEU A 234 -7.70 8.09 15.14
C LEU A 234 -7.30 6.61 15.07
N GLU A 235 -7.33 5.88 16.18
CA GLU A 235 -7.17 4.42 16.17
C GLU A 235 -8.27 3.74 15.35
N TRP A 236 -9.51 4.19 15.51
CA TRP A 236 -10.64 3.70 14.71
C TRP A 236 -10.46 4.02 13.21
N VAL A 237 -9.97 5.21 12.86
CA VAL A 237 -9.66 5.59 11.47
C VAL A 237 -8.56 4.71 10.90
N HIS A 238 -7.48 4.47 11.65
CA HIS A 238 -6.40 3.59 11.22
C HIS A 238 -6.93 2.17 10.94
N GLN A 239 -7.65 1.57 11.91
CA GLN A 239 -8.21 0.23 11.76
C GLN A 239 -9.21 0.12 10.60
N LYS A 240 -10.08 1.12 10.44
CA LYS A 240 -11.07 1.14 9.35
C LYS A 240 -10.42 1.30 7.99
N THR A 241 -9.35 2.07 7.90
CA THR A 241 -8.57 2.20 6.66
C THR A 241 -7.99 0.85 6.26
N LEU A 242 -7.40 0.09 7.19
CA LEU A 242 -6.89 -1.26 6.90
C LEU A 242 -8.00 -2.22 6.45
N GLN A 243 -9.18 -2.17 7.07
CA GLN A 243 -10.34 -2.98 6.65
C GLN A 243 -10.78 -2.65 5.21
N ILE A 244 -10.86 -1.37 4.87
CA ILE A 244 -11.20 -0.91 3.52
C ILE A 244 -10.14 -1.34 2.51
N LEU A 245 -8.85 -1.22 2.86
CA LEU A 245 -7.76 -1.65 1.98
C LEU A 245 -7.79 -3.17 1.74
N GLN A 246 -8.18 -3.96 2.74
CA GLN A 246 -8.41 -5.40 2.59
C GLN A 246 -9.50 -5.70 1.57
N GLU A 247 -10.62 -4.96 1.58
CA GLU A 247 -11.71 -5.08 0.59
C GLU A 247 -11.30 -4.62 -0.83
N ILE A 248 -10.37 -3.66 -0.94
CA ILE A 248 -9.87 -3.18 -2.24
C ILE A 248 -8.85 -4.16 -2.83
N ALA A 249 -8.01 -4.74 -1.98
CA ALA A 249 -6.92 -5.63 -2.37
C ALA A 249 -7.40 -6.96 -2.96
N PHE A 250 -8.51 -7.51 -2.46
CA PHE A 250 -9.01 -8.85 -2.77
C PHE A 250 -10.53 -8.87 -2.89
#